data_AF-A0A538U7K4-F1
#
_entry.id   AF-A0A538U7K4-F1
#
_cell.length_a   1.000
_cell.length_b   1.000
_cell.length_c   1.000
_cell.angle_alpha   90.00
_cell.angle_beta   90.00
_cell.angle_gamma   90.00
#
_symmetry.space_group_name_H-M   'P 1'
#
loop_
_entity.id
_entity.type
_entity.pdbx_description
1 polymer ?
#
loop_
_entity_poly.entity_id
_entity_poly.type
_entity_poly.pdbx_seq_one_letter_code
_entity_poly.pdbx_strand_id
1 'polypeptide(L)'
;MDLTSFVPLMLLVTAAGSSVPREAAPLAHTFSIVARDSATGEMGVAVQSHYFSVGPIVPWAEAGVGAVATQSLVLVDYGPKGLDLMRQGLTAPQALAALVKIDSNPGVRQVAMIDAKGNVAAHTGPMCIPDAGQHVGSQYSTQANLMANDRVWPAMAAAYEKAHGDLAERMLQALEAGEKAGGDIRGRQSAAIVIVRAQTSGKPWQDRVIDLRVEDHPDPIKELRRLVRLRRAYNLEDQGDNFIADRKPEQALAAYAAAAKLAPEIVELQFCAAVSMYTNGREQQALETFRGVFAREGKRWVDLVPRIAKAGLFPDQPEKIAQVQKQWSGFRGKH
;
A
#
# COMPACT_ATOMS: atom_id res chain seq x y z
N MET A 1 41.46 62.55 -42.93
CA MET A 1 40.84 61.94 -44.12
C MET A 1 40.68 60.47 -43.86
N ASP A 2 39.57 59.95 -44.35
CA ASP A 2 39.11 58.56 -44.44
C ASP A 2 38.46 57.88 -43.22
N LEU A 3 37.13 57.83 -43.37
CA LEU A 3 36.17 56.90 -42.83
C LEU A 3 36.55 55.44 -43.13
N THR A 4 36.39 54.56 -42.14
CA THR A 4 35.87 53.21 -42.36
C THR A 4 34.94 52.80 -41.21
N SER A 5 33.74 52.42 -41.60
CA SER A 5 32.60 51.94 -40.80
C SER A 5 32.90 50.72 -39.95
N PHE A 6 32.37 50.70 -38.72
CA PHE A 6 31.86 49.48 -38.08
C PHE A 6 30.69 49.86 -37.15
N VAL A 7 29.47 49.50 -37.54
CA VAL A 7 28.27 49.55 -36.69
C VAL A 7 28.08 48.14 -36.11
N PRO A 8 28.07 47.94 -34.78
CA PRO A 8 27.65 46.67 -34.21
C PRO A 8 26.13 46.63 -34.13
N LEU A 9 25.54 45.66 -34.83
CA LEU A 9 24.13 45.30 -34.75
C LEU A 9 23.83 44.73 -33.34
N MET A 10 23.19 45.52 -32.49
CA MET A 10 22.71 45.08 -31.18
C MET A 10 21.42 44.27 -31.38
N LEU A 11 21.53 42.94 -31.37
CA LEU A 11 20.40 42.01 -31.36
C LEU A 11 19.71 42.08 -29.99
N LEU A 12 18.55 42.76 -29.93
CA LEU A 12 17.60 42.60 -28.84
C LEU A 12 16.98 41.21 -28.92
N VAL A 13 17.46 40.29 -28.09
CA VAL A 13 16.77 39.02 -27.82
C VAL A 13 15.60 39.34 -26.88
N THR A 14 14.40 39.43 -27.44
CA THR A 14 13.17 39.38 -26.66
C THR A 14 13.05 37.97 -26.07
N ALA A 15 13.18 37.87 -24.74
CA ALA A 15 12.89 36.65 -24.02
C ALA A 15 11.37 36.38 -24.11
N ALA A 16 10.96 35.60 -25.09
CA ALA A 16 9.65 34.99 -25.11
C ALA A 16 9.55 34.07 -23.88
N GLY A 17 8.64 34.41 -22.95
CA GLY A 17 8.35 33.59 -21.79
C GLY A 17 7.96 32.19 -22.24
N SER A 18 8.78 31.20 -21.90
CA SER A 18 8.45 29.80 -22.09
C SER A 18 7.34 29.43 -21.11
N SER A 19 6.09 29.42 -21.57
CA SER A 19 5.02 28.72 -20.87
C SER A 19 5.33 27.22 -20.99
N VAL A 20 5.77 26.62 -19.89
CA VAL A 20 5.86 25.15 -19.79
C VAL A 20 4.49 24.57 -20.17
N PRO A 21 4.41 23.62 -21.12
CA PRO A 21 3.14 22.99 -21.46
C PRO A 21 2.52 22.39 -20.20
N ARG A 22 1.29 22.82 -19.88
CA ARG A 22 0.52 22.27 -18.76
C ARG A 22 0.11 20.86 -19.14
N GLU A 23 0.87 19.86 -18.68
CA GLU A 23 0.56 18.46 -18.89
C GLU A 23 -0.89 18.21 -18.44
N ALA A 24 -1.70 17.63 -19.31
CA ALA A 24 -3.11 17.42 -19.03
C ALA A 24 -3.24 16.50 -17.82
N ALA A 25 -3.91 16.98 -16.77
CA ALA A 25 -4.18 16.20 -15.57
C ALA A 25 -4.87 14.87 -15.96
N PRO A 26 -4.34 13.71 -15.59
CA PRO A 26 -5.01 12.44 -15.86
C PRO A 26 -6.39 12.45 -15.18
N LEU A 27 -7.41 12.07 -15.94
CA LEU A 27 -8.77 11.93 -15.45
C LEU A 27 -8.86 10.65 -14.61
N ALA A 28 -8.75 10.78 -13.29
CA ALA A 28 -8.86 9.66 -12.36
C ALA A 28 -10.25 9.66 -11.72
N HIS A 29 -11.06 8.68 -12.08
CA HIS A 29 -12.41 8.50 -11.53
C HIS A 29 -12.37 7.43 -10.45
N THR A 30 -12.87 7.76 -9.28
CA THR A 30 -12.23 7.23 -8.09
C THR A 30 -13.17 7.33 -6.91
N PHE A 31 -13.19 6.30 -6.07
CA PHE A 31 -13.61 6.45 -4.69
C PHE A 31 -12.47 6.05 -3.76
N SER A 32 -12.33 6.81 -2.68
CA SER A 32 -11.24 6.63 -1.74
C SER A 32 -11.67 7.01 -0.32
N ILE A 33 -10.85 6.60 0.64
CA ILE A 33 -10.97 6.94 2.05
C ILE A 33 -9.61 7.39 2.56
N VAL A 34 -9.58 8.51 3.28
CA VAL A 34 -8.48 8.89 4.18
C VAL A 34 -8.93 8.65 5.60
N ALA A 35 -8.08 8.08 6.44
CA ALA A 35 -8.47 7.76 7.81
C ALA A 35 -7.27 7.71 8.77
N ARG A 36 -7.55 7.93 10.05
CA ARG A 36 -6.63 7.71 11.17
C ARG A 36 -7.30 6.83 12.21
N ASP A 37 -6.59 5.81 12.66
CA ASP A 37 -7.02 5.00 13.78
C ASP A 37 -6.81 5.77 15.08
N SER A 38 -7.89 6.02 15.82
CA SER A 38 -7.81 6.74 17.10
C SER A 38 -7.03 5.98 18.17
N ALA A 39 -7.02 4.64 18.11
CA ALA A 39 -6.37 3.79 19.12
C ALA A 39 -4.86 3.66 18.89
N THR A 40 -4.44 3.42 17.66
CA THR A 40 -3.01 3.21 17.31
C THR A 40 -2.33 4.47 16.82
N GLY A 41 -3.09 5.44 16.30
CA GLY A 41 -2.61 6.62 15.61
C GLY A 41 -2.12 6.36 14.18
N GLU A 42 -2.18 5.12 13.69
CA GLU A 42 -1.90 4.83 12.29
C GLU A 42 -2.82 5.63 11.38
N MET A 43 -2.35 5.99 10.21
CA MET A 43 -3.13 6.77 9.24
C MET A 43 -2.83 6.32 7.83
N GLY A 44 -3.74 6.58 6.90
CA GLY A 44 -3.57 6.08 5.55
C GLY A 44 -4.62 6.51 4.56
N VAL A 45 -4.44 6.03 3.33
CA VAL A 45 -5.36 6.20 2.20
C VAL A 45 -5.60 4.86 1.53
N ALA A 46 -6.85 4.56 1.19
CA ALA A 46 -7.22 3.43 0.35
C ALA A 46 -8.11 3.92 -0.80
N VAL A 47 -7.94 3.35 -1.99
CA VAL A 47 -8.55 3.84 -3.22
C VAL A 47 -8.85 2.71 -4.20
N GLN A 48 -9.95 2.87 -4.96
CA GLN A 48 -10.23 2.10 -6.19
C GLN A 48 -10.55 3.06 -7.33
N SER A 49 -10.10 2.72 -8.54
CA SER A 49 -10.40 3.48 -9.77
C SER A 49 -10.57 2.58 -10.99
N HIS A 50 -11.37 3.00 -11.98
CA HIS A 50 -11.29 2.49 -13.35
C HIS A 50 -10.29 3.33 -14.17
N TYR A 51 -9.05 3.33 -13.70
CA TYR A 51 -7.89 3.99 -14.28
C TYR A 51 -6.71 3.04 -14.09
N PHE A 52 -5.83 2.93 -15.07
CA PHE A 52 -4.65 2.08 -14.96
C PHE A 52 -3.69 2.65 -13.91
N SER A 53 -3.30 1.86 -12.91
CA SER A 53 -2.30 2.26 -11.92
C SER A 53 -2.63 3.52 -11.12
N VAL A 54 -3.70 3.48 -10.30
CA VAL A 54 -4.09 4.62 -9.44
C VAL A 54 -3.12 4.88 -8.27
N GLY A 55 -2.34 3.86 -7.87
CA GLY A 55 -1.53 3.86 -6.65
C GLY A 55 -0.45 4.94 -6.54
N PRO A 56 0.27 5.31 -7.61
CA PRO A 56 1.23 6.43 -7.58
C PRO A 56 0.58 7.83 -7.53
N ILE A 57 -0.71 7.94 -7.80
CA ILE A 57 -1.38 9.22 -8.08
C ILE A 57 -2.18 9.72 -6.88
N VAL A 58 -3.06 8.86 -6.34
CA VAL A 58 -4.07 9.27 -5.37
C VAL A 58 -3.59 9.19 -3.92
N PRO A 59 -3.05 8.05 -3.42
CA PRO A 59 -2.77 7.88 -2.00
C PRO A 59 -1.39 8.41 -1.59
N TRP A 60 -1.39 9.40 -0.70
CA TRP A 60 -0.18 9.93 -0.06
C TRP A 60 -0.32 9.82 1.45
N ALA A 61 0.75 9.38 2.13
CA ALA A 61 0.76 9.32 3.60
C ALA A 61 2.21 9.39 4.12
N GLU A 62 2.36 10.02 5.28
CA GLU A 62 3.63 10.15 5.98
C GLU A 62 3.44 10.05 7.50
N ALA A 63 4.24 9.18 8.13
CA ALA A 63 4.14 8.92 9.56
C ALA A 63 4.42 10.18 10.38
N GLY A 64 3.58 10.43 11.39
CA GLY A 64 3.66 11.63 12.22
C GLY A 64 3.21 12.92 11.54
N VAL A 65 2.82 12.90 10.26
CA VAL A 65 2.41 14.08 9.50
C VAL A 65 0.93 14.02 9.12
N GLY A 66 0.53 13.08 8.28
CA GLY A 66 -0.83 13.02 7.76
C GLY A 66 -1.00 12.08 6.56
N ALA A 67 -2.20 12.10 5.99
CA ALA A 67 -2.55 11.39 4.77
C ALA A 67 -3.41 12.26 3.84
N VAL A 68 -3.23 12.13 2.53
CA VAL A 68 -3.88 12.92 1.49
C VAL A 68 -4.34 12.02 0.34
N ALA A 69 -5.61 12.14 -0.04
CA ALA A 69 -6.15 11.59 -1.28
C ALA A 69 -6.43 12.74 -2.25
N THR A 70 -5.83 12.73 -3.44
CA THR A 70 -6.11 13.70 -4.53
C THR A 70 -6.61 12.96 -5.76
N GLN A 71 -7.79 13.31 -6.27
CA GLN A 71 -8.49 12.59 -7.33
C GLN A 71 -9.34 13.51 -8.24
N SER A 72 -10.12 12.93 -9.17
CA SER A 72 -10.81 13.61 -10.27
C SER A 72 -9.84 14.11 -11.36
N LEU A 73 -9.94 15.35 -11.85
CA LEU A 73 -8.86 15.93 -12.66
C LEU A 73 -7.68 16.21 -11.72
N VAL A 74 -6.83 15.20 -11.55
CA VAL A 74 -5.83 15.20 -10.48
C VAL A 74 -4.80 16.29 -10.69
N LEU A 75 -4.53 17.04 -9.64
CA LEU A 75 -3.27 17.78 -9.51
C LEU A 75 -2.44 17.06 -8.44
N VAL A 76 -1.45 16.30 -8.88
CA VAL A 76 -0.66 15.41 -8.01
C VAL A 76 -0.05 16.19 -6.84
N ASP A 77 0.36 17.43 -7.09
CA ASP A 77 0.94 18.34 -6.09
C ASP A 77 0.17 18.45 -4.78
N TYR A 78 -1.17 18.28 -4.76
CA TYR A 78 -1.93 18.30 -3.50
C TYR A 78 -1.43 17.27 -2.50
N GLY A 79 -0.96 16.10 -2.97
CA GLY A 79 -0.40 15.03 -2.15
C GLY A 79 0.84 15.50 -1.36
N PRO A 80 2.00 15.67 -2.01
CA PRO A 80 3.23 16.06 -1.33
C PRO A 80 3.14 17.45 -0.71
N LYS A 81 2.54 18.46 -1.36
CA LYS A 81 2.44 19.80 -0.77
C LYS A 81 1.51 19.83 0.44
N GLY A 82 0.44 19.03 0.45
CA GLY A 82 -0.43 18.89 1.61
C GLY A 82 0.32 18.31 2.82
N LEU A 83 1.08 17.24 2.60
CA LEU A 83 1.97 16.68 3.61
C LEU A 83 3.03 17.69 4.07
N ASP A 84 3.64 18.45 3.16
CA ASP A 84 4.63 19.47 3.52
C ASP A 84 4.06 20.57 4.42
N LEU A 85 2.87 21.08 4.11
CA LEU A 85 2.19 22.08 4.94
C LEU A 85 1.83 21.51 6.32
N MET A 86 1.35 20.28 6.38
CA MET A 86 1.07 19.60 7.66
C MET A 86 2.33 19.37 8.48
N ARG A 87 3.46 19.02 7.83
CA ARG A 87 4.77 18.87 8.48
C ARG A 87 5.27 20.20 9.05
N GLN A 88 4.94 21.32 8.40
CA GLN A 88 5.23 22.68 8.88
C GLN A 88 4.30 23.15 10.01
N GLY A 89 3.35 22.30 10.44
CA GLY A 89 2.50 22.54 11.61
C GLY A 89 1.10 23.04 11.30
N LEU A 90 0.72 23.19 10.03
CA LEU A 90 -0.66 23.48 9.66
C LEU A 90 -1.53 22.24 9.93
N THR A 91 -2.80 22.47 10.27
CA THR A 91 -3.79 21.38 10.30
C THR A 91 -4.20 20.99 8.89
N ALA A 92 -4.75 19.78 8.70
CA ALA A 92 -5.28 19.35 7.41
C ALA A 92 -6.30 20.34 6.80
N PRO A 93 -7.26 20.91 7.56
CA PRO A 93 -8.11 22.00 7.07
C PRO A 93 -7.35 23.23 6.57
N GLN A 94 -6.33 23.69 7.30
CA GLN A 94 -5.53 24.86 6.90
C GLN A 94 -4.72 24.57 5.64
N ALA A 95 -4.08 23.39 5.56
CA ALA A 95 -3.31 22.95 4.41
C ALA A 95 -4.19 22.86 3.16
N LEU A 96 -5.36 22.22 3.25
CA LEU A 96 -6.30 22.09 2.14
C LEU A 96 -6.80 23.46 1.67
N ALA A 97 -7.23 24.32 2.60
CA ALA A 97 -7.71 25.66 2.27
C ALA A 97 -6.64 26.51 1.57
N ALA A 98 -5.39 26.42 2.00
CA ALA A 98 -4.26 27.12 1.38
C ALA A 98 -4.03 26.65 -0.06
N LEU A 99 -4.05 25.33 -0.30
CA LEU A 99 -3.83 24.75 -1.63
C LEU A 99 -4.98 25.04 -2.60
N VAL A 100 -6.23 24.92 -2.15
CA VAL A 100 -7.42 25.25 -2.95
C VAL A 100 -7.42 26.71 -3.36
N LYS A 101 -6.98 27.62 -2.47
CA LYS A 101 -6.94 29.06 -2.74
C LYS A 101 -5.96 29.45 -3.87
N ILE A 102 -4.87 28.70 -4.04
CA ILE A 102 -3.83 28.99 -5.04
C ILE A 102 -3.96 28.18 -6.32
N ASP A 103 -4.81 27.15 -6.34
CA ASP A 103 -5.13 26.41 -7.56
C ASP A 103 -5.93 27.31 -8.50
N SER A 104 -5.54 27.36 -9.77
CA SER A 104 -6.28 28.12 -10.78
C SER A 104 -7.61 27.46 -11.16
N ASN A 105 -7.75 26.16 -10.90
CA ASN A 105 -8.90 25.34 -11.29
C ASN A 105 -9.41 24.47 -10.13
N PRO A 106 -9.74 25.02 -8.95
CA PRO A 106 -10.16 24.22 -7.80
C PRO A 106 -11.49 23.51 -8.03
N GLY A 107 -12.31 24.02 -8.97
CA GLY A 107 -13.63 23.45 -9.26
C GLY A 107 -13.61 22.07 -9.89
N VAL A 108 -12.49 21.62 -10.50
CA VAL A 108 -12.36 20.27 -11.08
C VAL A 108 -11.63 19.29 -10.16
N ARG A 109 -11.28 19.72 -8.93
CA ARG A 109 -10.48 18.91 -7.99
C ARG A 109 -11.37 18.21 -6.99
N GLN A 110 -10.96 17.01 -6.59
CA GLN A 110 -11.47 16.37 -5.39
C GLN A 110 -10.30 15.94 -4.50
N VAL A 111 -10.27 16.41 -3.26
CA VAL A 111 -9.14 16.19 -2.35
C VAL A 111 -9.63 15.98 -0.93
N ALA A 112 -9.07 15.02 -0.21
CA ALA A 112 -9.28 14.82 1.21
C ALA A 112 -7.95 14.71 1.96
N MET A 113 -7.87 15.30 3.14
CA MET A 113 -6.68 15.34 3.99
C MET A 113 -7.04 15.02 5.43
N ILE A 114 -6.14 14.31 6.11
CA ILE A 114 -6.17 14.12 7.56
C ILE A 114 -4.77 14.33 8.12
N ASP A 115 -4.66 15.07 9.22
CA ASP A 115 -3.37 15.28 9.90
C ASP A 115 -3.16 14.28 11.05
N ALA A 116 -1.93 14.24 11.58
CA ALA A 116 -1.57 13.33 12.67
C ALA A 116 -2.35 13.55 13.98
N LYS A 117 -3.03 14.69 14.13
CA LYS A 117 -3.91 15.00 15.27
C LYS A 117 -5.37 14.59 15.00
N GLY A 118 -5.67 14.10 13.80
CA GLY A 118 -6.99 13.64 13.40
C GLY A 118 -7.92 14.73 12.89
N ASN A 119 -7.43 15.95 12.63
CA ASN A 119 -8.27 16.93 11.94
C ASN A 119 -8.44 16.51 10.48
N VAL A 120 -9.65 16.64 9.96
CA VAL A 120 -10.01 16.19 8.60
C VAL A 120 -10.55 17.36 7.80
N ALA A 121 -10.21 17.43 6.52
CA ALA A 121 -10.87 18.29 5.57
C ALA A 121 -10.99 17.61 4.20
N ALA A 122 -12.07 17.90 3.50
CA ALA A 122 -12.28 17.45 2.13
C ALA A 122 -12.87 18.56 1.26
N HIS A 123 -12.53 18.54 -0.01
CA HIS A 123 -12.99 19.46 -1.04
C HIS A 123 -13.47 18.64 -2.24
N THR A 124 -14.70 18.88 -2.69
CA THR A 124 -15.24 18.36 -3.94
C THR A 124 -15.66 19.57 -4.77
N GLY A 125 -14.91 19.85 -5.82
CA GLY A 125 -15.17 20.99 -6.68
C GLY A 125 -16.49 20.82 -7.46
N PRO A 126 -17.24 21.92 -7.71
CA PRO A 126 -18.54 21.87 -8.38
C PRO A 126 -18.50 21.40 -9.85
N MET A 127 -17.31 21.27 -10.44
CA MET A 127 -17.10 20.76 -11.81
C MET A 127 -16.52 19.34 -11.82
N CYS A 128 -16.42 18.65 -10.68
CA CYS A 128 -16.22 17.21 -10.67
C CYS A 128 -17.43 16.54 -11.36
N ILE A 129 -17.16 15.52 -12.19
CA ILE A 129 -18.23 14.87 -12.95
C ILE A 129 -19.22 14.20 -11.97
N PRO A 130 -20.52 14.53 -12.02
CA PRO A 130 -21.54 13.86 -11.19
C PRO A 130 -21.58 12.34 -11.45
N ASP A 131 -22.04 11.50 -10.54
CA ASP A 131 -22.31 11.68 -9.12
C ASP A 131 -21.00 11.83 -8.33
N ALA A 132 -20.79 13.00 -7.72
CA ALA A 132 -19.58 13.33 -6.98
C ALA A 132 -19.92 13.96 -5.63
N GLY A 133 -19.20 13.53 -4.60
CA GLY A 133 -19.39 14.03 -3.25
C GLY A 133 -18.41 13.44 -2.26
N GLN A 134 -18.60 13.81 -1.00
CA GLN A 134 -17.76 13.41 0.11
C GLN A 134 -18.58 13.29 1.40
N HIS A 135 -18.06 12.53 2.35
CA HIS A 135 -18.57 12.45 3.71
C HIS A 135 -17.38 12.57 4.67
N VAL A 136 -17.40 13.59 5.52
CA VAL A 136 -16.38 13.83 6.54
C VAL A 136 -16.92 13.35 7.89
N GLY A 137 -16.25 12.38 8.49
CA GLY A 137 -16.58 11.86 9.81
C GLY A 137 -15.47 12.09 10.83
N SER A 138 -15.57 11.43 11.98
CA SER A 138 -14.57 11.56 13.05
C SER A 138 -13.27 10.84 12.67
N GLN A 139 -12.22 11.62 12.36
CA GLN A 139 -10.91 11.11 11.93
C GLN A 139 -10.92 10.27 10.63
N TYR A 140 -11.87 10.52 9.73
CA TYR A 140 -11.83 9.99 8.36
C TYR A 140 -12.64 10.86 7.38
N SER A 141 -12.40 10.67 6.10
CA SER A 141 -13.28 11.15 5.02
C SER A 141 -13.37 10.09 3.91
N THR A 142 -14.58 9.90 3.38
CA THR A 142 -14.81 9.16 2.13
C THR A 142 -15.20 10.13 1.03
N GLN A 143 -14.74 9.88 -0.19
CA GLN A 143 -14.97 10.78 -1.32
C GLN A 143 -15.04 9.98 -2.62
N ALA A 144 -15.89 10.42 -3.53
CA ALA A 144 -16.00 9.80 -4.84
C ALA A 144 -16.45 10.78 -5.94
N ASN A 145 -16.13 10.48 -7.19
CA ASN A 145 -16.58 11.22 -8.37
C ASN A 145 -16.79 10.27 -9.57
N LEU A 146 -17.69 10.63 -10.48
CA LEU A 146 -18.15 9.78 -11.58
C LEU A 146 -18.65 8.40 -11.10
N MET A 147 -19.43 8.39 -10.01
CA MET A 147 -20.04 7.17 -9.51
C MET A 147 -21.28 6.81 -10.31
N ALA A 148 -21.70 5.54 -10.22
CA ALA A 148 -22.96 5.08 -10.79
C ALA A 148 -24.20 5.70 -10.11
N ASN A 149 -24.04 6.24 -8.90
CA ASN A 149 -25.05 6.97 -8.12
C ASN A 149 -24.42 7.65 -6.89
N ASP A 150 -25.18 8.53 -6.24
CA ASP A 150 -24.79 9.31 -5.05
C ASP A 150 -24.69 8.51 -3.73
N ARG A 151 -25.04 7.23 -3.70
CA ARG A 151 -25.02 6.41 -2.48
C ARG A 151 -23.67 5.77 -2.19
N VAL A 152 -22.68 5.93 -3.06
CA VAL A 152 -21.36 5.27 -2.92
C VAL A 152 -20.59 5.77 -1.70
N TRP A 153 -20.27 7.06 -1.59
CA TRP A 153 -19.48 7.58 -0.46
C TRP A 153 -20.21 7.52 0.90
N PRO A 154 -21.55 7.67 1.00
CA PRO A 154 -22.26 7.40 2.25
C PRO A 154 -22.23 5.93 2.66
N ALA A 155 -22.32 4.99 1.71
CA ALA A 155 -22.20 3.56 2.00
C ALA A 155 -20.80 3.21 2.53
N MET A 156 -19.75 3.79 1.93
CA MET A 156 -18.37 3.65 2.42
C MET A 156 -18.23 4.14 3.86
N ALA A 157 -18.78 5.32 4.17
CA ALA A 157 -18.73 5.90 5.51
C ALA A 157 -19.44 5.00 6.54
N ALA A 158 -20.68 4.61 6.25
CA ALA A 158 -21.46 3.74 7.14
C ALA A 158 -20.82 2.37 7.37
N ALA A 159 -20.10 1.84 6.39
CA ALA A 159 -19.33 0.61 6.54
C ALA A 159 -18.09 0.84 7.42
N TYR A 160 -17.33 1.91 7.19
CA TYR A 160 -16.14 2.24 7.97
C TYR A 160 -16.46 2.43 9.47
N GLU A 161 -17.56 3.13 9.78
CA GLU A 161 -18.01 3.39 11.16
C GLU A 161 -18.42 2.11 11.91
N LYS A 162 -18.94 1.10 11.20
CA LYS A 162 -19.37 -0.19 11.76
C LYS A 162 -18.27 -1.25 11.71
N ALA A 163 -17.19 -0.99 10.99
CA ALA A 163 -16.16 -1.99 10.73
C ALA A 163 -15.34 -2.28 12.00
N HIS A 164 -14.91 -3.54 12.10
CA HIS A 164 -14.00 -4.01 13.13
C HIS A 164 -12.66 -4.43 12.52
N GLY A 165 -11.61 -4.48 13.36
CA GLY A 165 -10.25 -4.82 12.94
C GLY A 165 -9.32 -3.61 12.91
N ASP A 166 -8.11 -3.84 12.42
CA ASP A 166 -7.12 -2.77 12.23
C ASP A 166 -7.55 -1.76 11.16
N LEU A 167 -6.78 -0.68 11.02
CA LEU A 167 -7.10 0.39 10.06
C LEU A 167 -7.23 -0.14 8.62
N ALA A 168 -6.36 -1.06 8.20
CA ALA A 168 -6.38 -1.64 6.86
C ALA A 168 -7.69 -2.38 6.58
N GLU A 169 -8.12 -3.19 7.54
CA GLU A 169 -9.33 -3.99 7.41
C GLU A 169 -10.58 -3.11 7.32
N ARG A 170 -10.66 -2.06 8.15
CA ARG A 170 -11.78 -1.11 8.11
C ARG A 170 -11.84 -0.32 6.81
N MET A 171 -10.68 0.10 6.28
CA MET A 171 -10.61 0.82 4.99
C MET A 171 -10.96 -0.09 3.81
N LEU A 172 -10.56 -1.37 3.82
CA LEU A 172 -10.98 -2.35 2.80
C LEU A 172 -12.49 -2.58 2.83
N GLN A 173 -13.10 -2.72 4.02
CA GLN A 173 -14.56 -2.83 4.16
C GLN A 173 -15.29 -1.60 3.61
N ALA A 174 -14.72 -0.40 3.79
CA ALA A 174 -15.25 0.82 3.21
C ALA A 174 -15.24 0.76 1.67
N LEU A 175 -14.11 0.37 1.05
CA LEU A 175 -14.02 0.23 -0.40
C LEU A 175 -15.00 -0.82 -0.95
N GLU A 176 -15.13 -1.97 -0.29
CA GLU A 176 -16.08 -3.02 -0.68
C GLU A 176 -17.53 -2.56 -0.62
N ALA A 177 -17.88 -1.78 0.40
CA ALA A 177 -19.22 -1.18 0.51
C ALA A 177 -19.47 -0.16 -0.62
N GLY A 178 -18.45 0.62 -0.99
CA GLY A 178 -18.51 1.55 -2.12
C GLY A 178 -18.74 0.84 -3.46
N GLU A 179 -17.99 -0.23 -3.72
CA GLU A 179 -18.16 -1.07 -4.91
C GLU A 179 -19.57 -1.70 -4.95
N LYS A 180 -20.03 -2.25 -3.82
CA LYS A 180 -21.37 -2.86 -3.70
C LYS A 180 -22.50 -1.84 -3.90
N ALA A 181 -22.30 -0.58 -3.53
CA ALA A 181 -23.27 0.50 -3.73
C ALA A 181 -23.36 0.98 -5.18
N GLY A 182 -22.45 0.54 -6.05
CA GLY A 182 -22.45 0.80 -7.49
C GLY A 182 -21.07 1.14 -8.04
N GLY A 183 -20.16 1.64 -7.19
CA GLY A 183 -18.81 2.04 -7.59
C GLY A 183 -18.77 3.07 -8.74
N ASP A 184 -17.66 3.06 -9.46
CA ASP A 184 -17.46 3.85 -10.68
C ASP A 184 -18.36 3.31 -11.81
N ILE A 185 -19.06 4.21 -12.51
CA ILE A 185 -20.02 3.86 -13.57
C ILE A 185 -19.39 3.09 -14.74
N ARG A 186 -18.07 3.17 -14.89
CA ARG A 186 -17.30 2.50 -15.95
C ARG A 186 -16.82 1.11 -15.54
N GLY A 187 -17.00 0.74 -14.27
CA GLY A 187 -16.53 -0.52 -13.70
C GLY A 187 -15.30 -0.32 -12.80
N ARG A 188 -14.38 -1.29 -12.83
CA ARG A 188 -13.23 -1.34 -11.91
C ARG A 188 -11.97 -1.78 -12.65
N GLN A 189 -10.81 -1.32 -12.21
CA GLN A 189 -9.53 -1.66 -12.85
C GLN A 189 -8.35 -1.73 -11.89
N SER A 190 -8.14 -0.71 -11.05
CA SER A 190 -7.00 -0.63 -10.14
C SER A 190 -7.42 -0.27 -8.73
N ALA A 191 -6.57 -0.59 -7.75
CA ALA A 191 -6.77 -0.23 -6.35
C ALA A 191 -5.42 -0.11 -5.62
N ALA A 192 -5.39 0.68 -4.56
CA ALA A 192 -4.19 0.82 -3.74
C ALA A 192 -4.54 1.12 -2.28
N ILE A 193 -3.62 0.78 -1.38
CA ILE A 193 -3.70 1.12 0.05
C ILE A 193 -2.31 1.47 0.57
N VAL A 194 -2.23 2.59 1.28
CA VAL A 194 -1.04 3.04 2.00
C VAL A 194 -1.43 3.30 3.44
N ILE A 195 -0.69 2.69 4.38
CA ILE A 195 -0.83 2.91 5.82
C ILE A 195 0.55 3.17 6.41
N VAL A 196 0.62 4.22 7.22
CA VAL A 196 1.84 4.64 7.91
C VAL A 196 1.64 4.62 9.42
N ARG A 197 2.76 4.49 10.14
CA ARG A 197 2.80 4.55 11.60
C ARG A 197 2.33 5.90 12.12
N ALA A 198 1.89 5.92 13.38
CA ALA A 198 1.53 7.16 14.08
C ALA A 198 2.69 8.14 14.22
N GLN A 199 3.90 7.63 14.41
CA GLN A 199 5.12 8.39 14.62
C GLN A 199 6.19 7.92 13.63
N THR A 200 7.03 8.85 13.19
CA THR A 200 8.17 8.53 12.32
C THR A 200 9.28 7.84 13.10
N SER A 201 9.90 6.82 12.49
CA SER A 201 11.15 6.22 12.94
C SER A 201 12.40 6.95 12.41
N GLY A 202 12.22 8.02 11.62
CA GLY A 202 13.28 8.66 10.83
C GLY A 202 13.70 7.86 9.60
N LYS A 203 13.06 6.71 9.34
CA LYS A 203 13.32 5.82 8.19
C LYS A 203 12.03 5.61 7.42
N PRO A 204 11.75 6.40 6.36
CA PRO A 204 10.47 6.36 5.65
C PRO A 204 10.05 4.97 5.13
N TRP A 205 11.01 4.12 4.77
CA TRP A 205 10.76 2.75 4.33
C TRP A 205 10.30 1.80 5.45
N GLN A 206 10.60 2.12 6.72
CA GLN A 206 10.09 1.40 7.89
C GLN A 206 8.77 1.98 8.38
N ASP A 207 8.48 3.24 8.07
CA ASP A 207 7.28 3.94 8.53
C ASP A 207 6.02 3.55 7.75
N ARG A 208 6.17 3.00 6.54
CA ARG A 208 5.09 2.41 5.74
C ARG A 208 4.78 0.99 6.23
N VAL A 209 3.69 0.85 6.97
CA VAL A 209 3.19 -0.43 7.48
C VAL A 209 2.59 -1.26 6.34
N ILE A 210 1.84 -0.60 5.46
CA ILE A 210 1.28 -1.17 4.23
C ILE A 210 1.50 -0.18 3.09
N ASP A 211 1.98 -0.65 1.95
CA ASP A 211 2.03 0.08 0.68
C ASP A 211 1.86 -0.96 -0.43
N LEU A 212 0.62 -1.12 -0.88
CA LEU A 212 0.23 -2.18 -1.80
C LEU A 212 -0.62 -1.61 -2.93
N ARG A 213 -0.41 -2.15 -4.13
CA ARG A 213 -1.04 -1.67 -5.36
C ARG A 213 -1.48 -2.85 -6.20
N VAL A 214 -2.63 -2.69 -6.84
CA VAL A 214 -3.15 -3.52 -7.91
C VAL A 214 -3.28 -2.60 -9.11
N GLU A 215 -2.35 -2.72 -10.06
CA GLU A 215 -2.26 -1.77 -11.18
C GLU A 215 -3.35 -1.99 -12.23
N ASP A 216 -3.73 -3.25 -12.45
CA ASP A 216 -4.78 -3.70 -13.36
C ASP A 216 -5.30 -5.08 -12.92
N HIS A 217 -6.61 -5.19 -12.63
CA HIS A 217 -7.28 -6.43 -12.31
C HIS A 217 -8.80 -6.27 -12.48
N PRO A 218 -9.53 -7.29 -12.97
CA PRO A 218 -10.99 -7.23 -13.08
C PRO A 218 -11.70 -7.14 -11.73
N ASP A 219 -11.05 -7.52 -10.62
CA ASP A 219 -11.57 -7.42 -9.24
C ASP A 219 -10.50 -6.81 -8.31
N PRO A 220 -10.16 -5.51 -8.44
CA PRO A 220 -8.96 -4.96 -7.83
C PRO A 220 -9.04 -4.85 -6.30
N ILE A 221 -10.23 -4.63 -5.72
CA ILE A 221 -10.41 -4.60 -4.25
C ILE A 221 -10.21 -5.99 -3.65
N LYS A 222 -10.78 -7.04 -4.26
CA LYS A 222 -10.59 -8.43 -3.85
C LYS A 222 -9.12 -8.83 -3.89
N GLU A 223 -8.42 -8.42 -4.96
CA GLU A 223 -7.00 -8.66 -5.11
C GLU A 223 -6.18 -7.86 -4.08
N LEU A 224 -6.53 -6.60 -3.82
CA LEU A 224 -5.88 -5.80 -2.79
C LEU A 224 -6.04 -6.42 -1.40
N ARG A 225 -7.22 -6.97 -1.07
CA ARG A 225 -7.45 -7.72 0.17
C ARG A 225 -6.57 -8.97 0.26
N ARG A 226 -6.38 -9.71 -0.85
CA ARG A 226 -5.45 -10.84 -0.91
C ARG A 226 -4.02 -10.38 -0.59
N LEU A 227 -3.58 -9.27 -1.20
CA LEU A 227 -2.26 -8.70 -0.97
C LEU A 227 -2.07 -8.20 0.48
N VAL A 228 -3.08 -7.58 1.10
CA VAL A 228 -3.02 -7.17 2.52
C VAL A 228 -2.84 -8.37 3.43
N ARG A 229 -3.57 -9.48 3.19
CA ARG A 229 -3.36 -10.73 3.93
C ARG A 229 -1.95 -11.29 3.74
N LEU A 230 -1.43 -11.29 2.50
CA LEU A 230 -0.06 -11.73 2.25
C LEU A 230 0.96 -10.85 2.95
N ARG A 231 0.79 -9.53 2.93
CA ARG A 231 1.68 -8.60 3.63
C ARG A 231 1.69 -8.87 5.14
N ARG A 232 0.53 -9.16 5.74
CA ARG A 232 0.45 -9.58 7.15
C ARG A 232 1.21 -10.89 7.40
N ALA A 233 1.13 -11.86 6.49
CA ALA A 233 1.87 -13.10 6.59
C ALA A 233 3.39 -12.89 6.50
N TYR A 234 3.87 -12.12 5.53
CA TYR A 234 5.29 -11.78 5.39
C TYR A 234 5.81 -10.93 6.56
N ASN A 235 5.01 -10.02 7.11
CA ASN A 235 5.40 -9.29 8.33
C ASN A 235 5.63 -10.23 9.53
N LEU A 236 4.92 -11.37 9.60
CA LEU A 236 5.14 -12.39 10.64
C LEU A 236 6.37 -13.25 10.33
N GLU A 237 6.64 -13.53 9.06
CA GLU A 237 7.89 -14.20 8.65
C GLU A 237 9.11 -13.34 9.00
N ASP A 238 9.10 -12.05 8.64
CA ASP A 238 10.15 -11.09 9.01
C ASP A 238 10.34 -11.03 10.54
N GLN A 239 9.26 -11.10 11.31
CA GLN A 239 9.34 -11.19 12.78
C GLN A 239 10.00 -12.50 13.22
N GLY A 240 9.67 -13.61 12.58
CA GLY A 240 10.32 -14.91 12.79
C GLY A 240 11.84 -14.82 12.58
N ASP A 241 12.27 -14.24 11.46
CA ASP A 241 13.68 -14.04 11.12
C ASP A 241 14.41 -13.20 12.17
N ASN A 242 13.77 -12.10 12.60
CA ASN A 242 14.31 -11.25 13.66
C ASN A 242 14.43 -12.01 15.00
N PHE A 243 13.46 -12.85 15.35
CA PHE A 243 13.54 -13.68 16.56
C PHE A 243 14.65 -14.74 16.48
N ILE A 244 14.91 -15.30 15.30
CA ILE A 244 16.07 -16.18 15.10
C ILE A 244 17.38 -15.41 15.34
N ALA A 245 17.52 -14.23 14.75
CA ALA A 245 18.70 -13.38 14.95
C ALA A 245 18.92 -13.01 16.43
N ASP A 246 17.82 -12.76 17.15
CA ASP A 246 17.79 -12.47 18.59
C ASP A 246 17.96 -13.71 19.49
N ARG A 247 18.11 -14.92 18.93
CA ARG A 247 18.18 -16.20 19.65
C ARG A 247 16.95 -16.49 20.51
N LYS A 248 15.75 -16.20 20.00
CA LYS A 248 14.44 -16.44 20.63
C LYS A 248 13.63 -17.48 19.84
N PRO A 249 14.04 -18.76 19.87
CA PRO A 249 13.58 -19.75 18.89
C PRO A 249 12.10 -20.16 19.06
N GLU A 250 11.55 -20.12 20.28
CA GLU A 250 10.12 -20.37 20.53
C GLU A 250 9.22 -19.27 19.94
N GLN A 251 9.67 -18.00 20.01
CA GLN A 251 8.95 -16.88 19.42
C GLN A 251 9.02 -16.92 17.89
N ALA A 252 10.17 -17.28 17.35
CA ALA A 252 10.33 -17.52 15.92
C ALA A 252 9.37 -18.60 15.42
N LEU A 253 9.31 -19.74 16.11
CA LEU A 253 8.40 -20.84 15.78
C LEU A 253 6.94 -20.37 15.75
N ALA A 254 6.50 -19.60 16.75
CA ALA A 254 5.14 -19.07 16.80
C ALA A 254 4.85 -18.12 15.62
N ALA A 255 5.80 -17.25 15.28
CA ALA A 255 5.66 -16.29 14.19
C ALA A 255 5.56 -16.99 12.83
N TYR A 256 6.47 -17.92 12.50
CA TYR A 256 6.39 -18.67 11.25
C TYR A 256 5.12 -19.53 11.15
N ALA A 257 4.70 -20.16 12.24
CA ALA A 257 3.44 -20.93 12.25
C ALA A 257 2.23 -20.03 11.95
N ALA A 258 2.20 -18.81 12.51
CA ALA A 258 1.15 -17.84 12.23
C ALA A 258 1.20 -17.34 10.78
N ALA A 259 2.39 -17.07 10.23
CA ALA A 259 2.59 -16.69 8.83
C ALA A 259 2.07 -17.78 7.87
N ALA A 260 2.49 -19.03 8.09
CA ALA A 260 2.07 -20.19 7.32
C ALA A 260 0.56 -20.42 7.38
N LYS A 261 -0.08 -20.14 8.53
CA LYS A 261 -1.53 -20.25 8.69
C LYS A 261 -2.29 -19.14 7.93
N LEU A 262 -1.75 -17.92 7.88
CA LEU A 262 -2.39 -16.80 7.17
C LEU A 262 -2.35 -16.96 5.65
N ALA A 263 -1.32 -17.62 5.13
CA ALA A 263 -1.12 -17.79 3.70
C ALA A 263 -0.68 -19.24 3.36
N PRO A 264 -1.58 -20.23 3.56
CA PRO A 264 -1.28 -21.65 3.32
C PRO A 264 -0.96 -21.95 1.85
N GLU A 265 -1.41 -21.09 0.93
CA GLU A 265 -1.09 -21.19 -0.48
C GLU A 265 0.37 -20.83 -0.81
N ILE A 266 1.09 -20.14 0.06
CA ILE A 266 2.48 -19.75 -0.18
C ILE A 266 3.42 -20.84 0.35
N VAL A 267 4.07 -21.56 -0.58
CA VAL A 267 4.91 -22.71 -0.25
C VAL A 267 6.14 -22.30 0.57
N GLU A 268 6.70 -21.12 0.32
CA GLU A 268 7.83 -20.57 1.06
C GLU A 268 7.55 -20.44 2.55
N LEU A 269 6.40 -19.87 2.92
CA LEU A 269 5.99 -19.73 4.33
C LEU A 269 5.82 -21.10 5.02
N GLN A 270 5.32 -22.11 4.29
CA GLN A 270 5.24 -23.48 4.82
C GLN A 270 6.63 -24.08 5.03
N PHE A 271 7.55 -23.82 4.11
CA PHE A 271 8.93 -24.30 4.18
C PHE A 271 9.67 -23.67 5.37
N CYS A 272 9.58 -22.35 5.54
CA CYS A 272 10.18 -21.64 6.68
C CYS A 272 9.63 -22.14 8.01
N ALA A 273 8.31 -22.36 8.10
CA ALA A 273 7.69 -22.97 9.28
C ALA A 273 8.20 -24.39 9.55
N ALA A 274 8.38 -25.23 8.51
CA ALA A 274 8.93 -26.58 8.66
C ALA A 274 10.38 -26.56 9.15
N VAL A 275 11.22 -25.67 8.60
CA VAL A 275 12.60 -25.46 9.07
C VAL A 275 12.61 -25.07 10.55
N SER A 276 11.79 -24.08 10.94
CA SER A 276 11.70 -23.65 12.33
C SER A 276 11.18 -24.76 13.26
N MET A 277 10.19 -25.55 12.83
CA MET A 277 9.71 -26.70 13.60
C MET A 277 10.82 -27.71 13.83
N TYR A 278 11.59 -28.04 12.79
CA TYR A 278 12.65 -29.04 12.85
C TYR A 278 13.75 -28.61 13.82
N THR A 279 14.20 -27.36 13.73
CA THR A 279 15.27 -26.82 14.59
C THR A 279 14.83 -26.62 16.05
N ASN A 280 13.53 -26.60 16.32
CA ASN A 280 12.95 -26.50 17.66
C ASN A 280 12.47 -27.86 18.22
N GLY A 281 12.99 -28.97 17.71
CA GLY A 281 12.70 -30.32 18.24
C GLY A 281 11.31 -30.87 17.88
N ARG A 282 10.58 -30.21 16.97
CA ARG A 282 9.29 -30.70 16.44
C ARG A 282 9.48 -31.45 15.12
N GLU A 283 10.43 -32.38 15.11
CA GLU A 283 10.91 -33.02 13.87
C GLU A 283 9.80 -33.74 13.10
N GLN A 284 8.93 -34.49 13.77
CA GLN A 284 7.86 -35.23 13.09
C GLN A 284 6.88 -34.30 12.34
N GLN A 285 6.44 -33.21 12.99
CA GLN A 285 5.55 -32.21 12.38
C GLN A 285 6.25 -31.48 11.23
N ALA A 286 7.55 -31.21 11.37
CA ALA A 286 8.34 -30.61 10.32
C ALA A 286 8.42 -31.52 9.09
N LEU A 287 8.68 -32.82 9.26
CA LEU A 287 8.79 -33.78 8.16
C LEU A 287 7.47 -33.93 7.39
N GLU A 288 6.33 -33.91 8.08
CA GLU A 288 5.01 -33.88 7.44
C GLU A 288 4.81 -32.60 6.62
N THR A 289 5.20 -31.45 7.17
CA THR A 289 5.13 -30.16 6.46
C THR A 289 6.04 -30.13 5.24
N PHE A 290 7.29 -30.60 5.36
CA PHE A 290 8.24 -30.74 4.25
C PHE A 290 7.69 -31.65 3.14
N ARG A 291 7.06 -32.77 3.49
CA ARG A 291 6.40 -33.65 2.51
C ARG A 291 5.34 -32.89 1.70
N GLY A 292 4.53 -32.07 2.36
CA GLY A 292 3.54 -31.22 1.71
C GLY A 292 4.17 -30.18 0.78
N VAL A 293 5.23 -29.50 1.21
CA VAL A 293 6.02 -28.56 0.39
C VAL A 293 6.57 -29.24 -0.87
N PHE A 294 7.22 -30.39 -0.70
CA PHE A 294 7.84 -31.12 -1.82
C PHE A 294 6.80 -31.73 -2.76
N ALA A 295 5.61 -32.10 -2.26
CA ALA A 295 4.52 -32.55 -3.12
C ALA A 295 3.98 -31.44 -4.03
N ARG A 296 4.01 -30.17 -3.58
CA ARG A 296 3.46 -29.04 -4.34
C ARG A 296 4.43 -28.49 -5.39
N GLU A 297 5.70 -28.35 -5.03
CA GLU A 297 6.68 -27.64 -5.88
C GLU A 297 7.98 -28.42 -6.12
N GLY A 298 8.02 -29.68 -5.66
CA GLY A 298 9.00 -30.66 -6.09
C GLY A 298 10.43 -30.35 -5.72
N LYS A 299 11.33 -30.68 -6.66
CA LYS A 299 12.78 -30.78 -6.44
C LYS A 299 13.44 -29.48 -5.97
N ARG A 300 12.93 -28.31 -6.37
CA ARG A 300 13.57 -27.01 -6.06
C ARG A 300 13.70 -26.76 -4.55
N TRP A 301 12.69 -27.15 -3.78
CA TRP A 301 12.69 -27.01 -2.32
C TRP A 301 13.51 -28.10 -1.64
N VAL A 302 13.57 -29.31 -2.22
CA VAL A 302 14.44 -30.40 -1.75
C VAL A 302 15.91 -30.02 -1.87
N ASP A 303 16.27 -29.38 -2.98
CA ASP A 303 17.62 -28.89 -3.27
C ASP A 303 18.01 -27.69 -2.38
N LEU A 304 17.03 -26.99 -1.79
CA LEU A 304 17.26 -25.85 -0.90
C LEU A 304 17.75 -26.28 0.48
N VAL A 305 17.27 -27.42 1.01
CA VAL A 305 17.63 -27.95 2.34
C VAL A 305 19.15 -27.99 2.61
N PRO A 306 19.99 -28.62 1.76
CA PRO A 306 21.44 -28.61 1.99
C PRO A 306 22.08 -27.22 1.84
N ARG A 307 21.45 -26.27 1.14
CA ARG A 307 21.99 -24.90 0.99
C ARG A 307 21.76 -24.09 2.25
N ILE A 308 20.56 -24.17 2.83
CA ILE A 308 20.24 -23.48 4.09
C ILE A 308 20.99 -24.10 5.27
N ALA A 309 21.30 -25.40 5.21
CA ALA A 309 22.14 -26.06 6.21
C ALA A 309 23.56 -25.48 6.23
N LYS A 310 24.19 -25.33 5.05
CA LYS A 310 25.49 -24.66 4.90
C LYS A 310 25.49 -23.20 5.36
N ALA A 311 24.34 -22.54 5.30
CA ALA A 311 24.16 -21.17 5.80
C ALA A 311 23.90 -21.10 7.32
N GLY A 312 23.86 -22.24 8.02
CA GLY A 312 23.59 -22.31 9.46
C GLY A 312 22.12 -22.17 9.85
N LEU A 313 21.19 -22.20 8.89
CA LEU A 313 19.74 -22.08 9.12
C LEU A 313 19.06 -23.44 9.34
N PHE A 314 19.78 -24.54 9.11
CA PHE A 314 19.33 -25.91 9.33
C PHE A 314 20.53 -26.78 9.80
N PRO A 315 20.32 -27.90 10.51
CA PRO A 315 21.43 -28.75 10.93
C PRO A 315 22.27 -29.26 9.74
N ASP A 316 23.56 -28.93 9.72
CA ASP A 316 24.53 -29.38 8.70
C ASP A 316 25.06 -30.80 8.99
N GLN A 317 24.11 -31.74 9.05
CA GLN A 317 24.32 -33.16 9.32
C GLN A 317 23.75 -33.97 8.14
N PRO A 318 24.57 -34.74 7.40
CA PRO A 318 24.14 -35.47 6.20
C PRO A 318 22.90 -36.34 6.43
N GLU A 319 22.80 -36.98 7.59
CA GLU A 319 21.68 -37.83 7.99
C GLU A 319 20.38 -37.04 8.18
N LYS A 320 20.45 -35.84 8.76
CA LYS A 320 19.28 -34.96 8.96
C LYS A 320 18.83 -34.35 7.65
N ILE A 321 19.76 -33.91 6.82
CA ILE A 321 19.48 -33.43 5.46
C ILE A 321 18.81 -34.56 4.66
N ALA A 322 19.37 -35.77 4.66
CA ALA A 322 18.81 -36.90 3.96
C ALA A 322 17.42 -37.30 4.50
N GLN A 323 17.18 -37.21 5.81
CA GLN A 323 15.87 -37.47 6.43
C GLN A 323 14.78 -36.56 5.87
N VAL A 324 15.07 -35.26 5.75
CA VAL A 324 14.15 -34.30 5.12
C VAL A 324 14.01 -34.58 3.63
N GLN A 325 15.11 -34.75 2.89
CA GLN A 325 15.04 -34.97 1.44
C GLN A 325 14.26 -36.24 1.05
N LYS A 326 14.29 -37.28 1.87
CA LYS A 326 13.50 -38.51 1.72
C LYS A 326 11.98 -38.28 1.79
N GLN A 327 11.51 -37.13 2.27
CA GLN A 327 10.08 -36.78 2.23
C GLN A 327 9.59 -36.49 0.81
N TRP A 328 10.49 -36.30 -0.15
CA TRP A 328 10.12 -36.14 -1.55
C TRP A 328 9.97 -37.50 -2.23
N SER A 329 8.82 -37.73 -2.85
CA SER A 329 8.52 -38.99 -3.58
C SER A 329 9.46 -39.26 -4.77
N GLY A 330 10.11 -38.21 -5.31
CA GLY A 330 11.12 -38.32 -6.36
C GLY A 330 12.52 -38.69 -5.88
N PHE A 331 12.73 -38.84 -4.57
CA PHE A 331 14.04 -39.13 -3.99
C PHE A 331 14.47 -40.57 -4.30
N ARG A 332 15.17 -40.76 -5.43
CA ARG A 332 15.95 -41.98 -5.69
C ARG A 332 17.29 -41.80 -4.97
N GLY A 333 17.45 -42.45 -3.82
CA GLY A 333 18.73 -42.45 -3.10
C GLY A 333 19.84 -42.92 -4.04
N LYS A 334 20.94 -42.14 -4.13
CA LYS A 334 22.20 -42.69 -4.64
C LYS A 334 22.69 -43.65 -3.57
N HIS A 335 22.53 -44.95 -3.82
CA HIS A 335 23.16 -46.02 -3.06
C HIS A 335 24.67 -45.97 -3.21
#